data_AF-A0A849QQJ9-F1
#
_entry.id   AF-A0A849QQJ9-F1
#
_cell.length_a   1.000
_cell.length_b   1.000
_cell.length_c   1.000
_cell.angle_alpha   90.00
_cell.angle_beta   90.00
_cell.angle_gamma   90.00
#
_symmetry.space_group_name_H-M   'P 1'
#
loop_
_entity.id
_entity.type
_entity.pdbx_description
1 polymer ?
#
loop_
_entity_poly.entity_id
_entity_poly.type
_entity_poly.pdbx_seq_one_letter_code
_entity_poly.pdbx_strand_id
1 'polypeptide(L)'
;MTTKAELEKLAEECQACADKDTASINEHLENCPLCKEHKKKAEGFNQMMEVVEMLASKPEEERAKILGARMEQFSEMPDDKRIEAIGEMLDAAGELPEDAMFKVVKTRTDIMTKLPKDKRMVLMGTLKQIMSKWPDDRKMLEKRAGMAATQDYFILKRMMVRNMFKKMLA
;
A
#
# COMPACT_ATOMS: atom_id res chain seq x y z
N MET A 1 -4.58 -8.52 -6.39
CA MET A 1 -5.88 -7.88 -6.11
C MET A 1 -5.58 -6.67 -5.25
N THR A 2 -6.11 -5.50 -5.59
CA THR A 2 -5.92 -4.24 -4.85
C THR A 2 -7.05 -4.04 -3.85
N THR A 3 -6.86 -3.20 -2.83
CA THR A 3 -7.94 -2.79 -1.91
C THR A 3 -9.19 -2.30 -2.65
N LYS A 4 -9.05 -1.52 -3.73
CA LYS A 4 -10.19 -1.08 -4.54
C LYS A 4 -10.97 -2.25 -5.15
N ALA A 5 -10.28 -3.20 -5.78
CA ALA A 5 -10.93 -4.38 -6.36
C ALA A 5 -11.63 -5.24 -5.29
N GLU A 6 -11.07 -5.28 -4.09
CA GLU A 6 -11.68 -5.97 -2.95
C GLU A 6 -12.91 -5.23 -2.42
N LEU A 7 -12.87 -3.90 -2.31
CA LEU A 7 -14.04 -3.08 -1.95
C LEU A 7 -15.18 -3.21 -2.98
N GLU A 8 -14.85 -3.19 -4.28
CA GLU A 8 -15.82 -3.43 -5.36
C GLU A 8 -16.48 -4.80 -5.20
N LYS A 9 -15.69 -5.84 -4.93
CA LYS A 9 -16.20 -7.19 -4.68
C LYS A 9 -17.12 -7.24 -3.44
N LEU A 10 -16.71 -6.64 -2.31
CA LEU A 10 -17.53 -6.60 -1.11
C LEU A 10 -18.85 -5.85 -1.34
N ALA A 11 -18.80 -4.77 -2.13
CA ALA A 11 -19.98 -3.99 -2.49
C ALA A 11 -20.95 -4.82 -3.36
N GLU A 12 -20.45 -5.55 -4.36
CA GLU A 12 -21.27 -6.46 -5.18
C GLU A 12 -21.93 -7.56 -4.35
N GLU A 13 -21.18 -8.17 -3.42
CA GLU A 13 -21.71 -9.19 -2.51
C GLU A 13 -22.79 -8.61 -1.57
N CYS A 14 -22.57 -7.41 -1.04
CA CYS A 14 -23.55 -6.71 -0.21
C CYS A 14 -24.80 -6.30 -1.01
N GLN A 15 -24.66 -5.85 -2.25
CA GLN A 15 -25.78 -5.49 -3.13
C GLN A 15 -26.65 -6.72 -3.42
N ALA A 16 -26.05 -7.83 -3.84
CA ALA A 16 -26.75 -9.08 -4.10
C ALA A 16 -27.41 -9.65 -2.83
N CYS A 17 -26.91 -9.30 -1.64
CA CYS A 17 -27.52 -9.66 -0.37
C CYS A 17 -28.72 -8.75 -0.04
N ALA A 18 -28.57 -7.44 -0.20
CA ALA A 18 -29.61 -6.45 0.06
C ALA A 18 -30.80 -6.56 -0.91
N ASP A 19 -30.57 -6.93 -2.17
CA ASP A 19 -31.63 -7.13 -3.18
C ASP A 19 -32.62 -8.27 -2.82
N LYS A 20 -32.33 -9.07 -1.79
CA LYS A 20 -33.17 -10.18 -1.32
C LYS A 20 -34.18 -9.78 -0.24
N ASP A 21 -34.07 -8.58 0.32
CA ASP A 21 -35.03 -8.07 1.30
C ASP A 21 -35.54 -6.67 0.94
N THR A 22 -36.54 -6.20 1.70
CA THR A 22 -37.17 -4.89 1.48
C THR A 22 -36.63 -3.82 2.42
N ALA A 23 -35.59 -4.12 3.20
CA ALA A 23 -35.00 -3.17 4.14
C ALA A 23 -34.24 -2.08 3.36
N SER A 24 -34.05 -0.93 4.00
CA SER A 24 -33.13 0.06 3.43
C SER A 24 -31.69 -0.47 3.44
N ILE A 25 -30.84 -0.02 2.52
CA ILE A 25 -29.42 -0.41 2.49
C ILE A 25 -28.75 -0.18 3.85
N ASN A 26 -29.01 0.95 4.50
CA ASN A 26 -28.45 1.27 5.81
C ASN A 26 -28.88 0.25 6.86
N GLU A 27 -30.17 -0.07 6.92
CA GLU A 27 -30.68 -1.06 7.87
C GLU A 27 -30.13 -2.46 7.58
N HIS A 28 -29.97 -2.83 6.31
CA HIS A 28 -29.39 -4.11 5.91
C HIS A 28 -27.93 -4.23 6.37
N LEU A 29 -27.10 -3.20 6.14
CA LEU A 29 -25.70 -3.17 6.59
C LEU A 29 -25.58 -3.25 8.13
N GLU A 30 -26.58 -2.74 8.87
CA GLU A 30 -26.62 -2.78 10.34
C GLU A 30 -27.25 -4.05 10.92
N ASN A 31 -27.84 -4.93 10.12
CA ASN A 31 -28.58 -6.09 10.63
C ASN A 31 -28.15 -7.42 10.00
N CYS A 32 -27.77 -7.44 8.72
CA CYS A 32 -27.30 -8.63 8.04
C CYS A 32 -25.92 -9.06 8.57
N PRO A 33 -25.76 -10.28 9.12
CA PRO A 33 -24.49 -10.74 9.70
C PRO A 33 -23.32 -10.74 8.70
N LEU A 34 -23.57 -11.09 7.44
CA LEU A 34 -22.53 -11.10 6.40
C LEU A 34 -22.08 -9.68 6.07
N CYS A 35 -23.04 -8.79 5.81
CA CYS A 35 -22.76 -7.41 5.42
C CYS A 35 -22.14 -6.59 6.56
N LYS A 36 -22.39 -6.96 7.82
CA LYS A 36 -21.67 -6.41 8.99
C LYS A 36 -20.18 -6.71 8.95
N GLU A 37 -19.80 -7.95 8.64
CA GLU A 37 -18.39 -8.32 8.53
C GLU A 37 -17.73 -7.63 7.34
N HIS A 38 -18.44 -7.51 6.21
CA HIS A 38 -17.96 -6.75 5.05
C HIS A 38 -17.77 -5.27 5.39
N LYS A 39 -18.73 -4.65 6.10
CA LYS A 39 -18.64 -3.28 6.58
C LYS A 39 -17.40 -3.08 7.46
N LYS A 40 -17.20 -3.95 8.45
CA LYS A 40 -16.03 -3.89 9.35
C LYS A 40 -14.71 -3.99 8.58
N LYS A 41 -14.66 -4.83 7.55
CA LYS A 41 -13.50 -4.94 6.67
C LYS A 41 -13.27 -3.67 5.85
N ALA A 42 -14.32 -3.09 5.29
CA ALA A 42 -14.25 -1.82 4.56
C ALA A 42 -13.81 -0.65 5.46
N GLU A 43 -14.29 -0.59 6.71
CA GLU A 43 -13.85 0.39 7.70
C GLU A 43 -12.35 0.26 8.01
N GLY A 44 -11.83 -0.97 8.08
CA GLY A 44 -10.39 -1.21 8.23
C GLY A 44 -9.58 -0.62 7.08
N PHE A 45 -10.04 -0.78 5.83
CA PHE A 45 -9.41 -0.13 4.68
C PHE A 45 -9.45 1.39 4.77
N ASN A 46 -10.59 1.97 5.17
CA ASN A 46 -10.72 3.42 5.33
C ASN A 46 -9.75 3.98 6.39
N GLN A 47 -9.63 3.31 7.54
CA GLN A 47 -8.68 3.69 8.58
C GLN A 47 -7.23 3.66 8.08
N MET A 48 -6.86 2.66 7.27
CA MET A 48 -5.52 2.59 6.69
C MET A 48 -5.27 3.74 5.69
N MET A 49 -6.25 4.09 4.88
CA MET A 49 -6.17 5.26 3.98
C MET A 49 -5.94 6.55 4.75
N GLU A 50 -6.71 6.80 5.82
CA GLU A 50 -6.56 7.98 6.68
C GLU A 50 -5.14 8.06 7.30
N VAL A 51 -4.60 6.93 7.75
CA VAL A 51 -3.23 6.85 8.27
C VAL A 51 -2.22 7.23 7.19
N VAL A 52 -2.36 6.71 5.98
CA VAL A 52 -1.41 6.96 4.88
C VAL A 52 -1.53 8.38 4.33
N GLU A 53 -2.73 8.95 4.29
CA GLU A 53 -2.96 10.37 3.97
C GLU A 53 -2.33 11.29 5.01
N MET A 54 -2.51 10.98 6.28
CA MET A 54 -1.83 11.68 7.38
C MET A 54 -0.31 11.61 7.22
N LEU A 55 0.26 10.47 6.84
CA LEU A 55 1.69 10.35 6.57
C LEU A 55 2.13 11.20 5.36
N ALA A 56 1.34 11.24 4.29
CA ALA A 56 1.64 12.03 3.10
C ALA A 56 1.64 13.54 3.36
N SER A 57 0.81 14.02 4.31
CA SER A 57 0.75 15.42 4.71
C SER A 57 1.88 15.88 5.65
N LYS A 58 2.58 14.94 6.29
CA LYS A 58 3.68 15.26 7.23
C LYS A 58 4.89 15.89 6.52
N PRO A 59 5.68 16.73 7.21
CA PRO A 59 7.00 17.14 6.73
C PRO A 59 7.91 15.93 6.45
N GLU A 60 8.87 16.07 5.54
CA GLU A 60 9.73 14.95 5.11
C GLU A 60 10.45 14.28 6.27
N GLU A 61 11.01 15.04 7.21
CA GLU A 61 11.74 14.50 8.35
C GLU A 61 10.85 13.64 9.25
N GLU A 62 9.65 14.13 9.57
CA GLU A 62 8.67 13.38 10.37
C GLU A 62 8.17 12.15 9.62
N ARG A 63 7.82 12.30 8.34
CA ARG A 63 7.41 11.18 7.48
C ARG A 63 8.51 10.12 7.43
N ALA A 64 9.76 10.52 7.26
CA ALA A 64 10.91 9.61 7.22
C ALA A 64 11.11 8.88 8.55
N LYS A 65 10.94 9.56 9.69
CA LYS A 65 11.01 8.94 11.02
C LYS A 65 9.93 7.88 11.20
N ILE A 66 8.68 8.21 10.87
CA ILE A 66 7.54 7.29 11.06
C ILE A 66 7.66 6.10 10.09
N LEU A 67 7.91 6.36 8.82
CA LEU A 67 8.08 5.31 7.81
C LEU A 67 9.31 4.46 8.10
N GLY A 68 10.41 5.05 8.57
CA GLY A 68 11.62 4.33 8.95
C GLY A 68 11.34 3.30 10.05
N ALA A 69 10.68 3.73 11.14
CA ALA A 69 10.29 2.84 12.22
C ALA A 69 9.36 1.71 11.73
N ARG A 70 8.40 2.01 10.85
CA ARG A 70 7.52 0.98 10.25
C ARG A 70 8.29 -0.02 9.40
N MET A 71 9.24 0.44 8.58
CA MET A 71 10.04 -0.43 7.72
C MET A 71 10.96 -1.35 8.53
N GLU A 72 11.52 -0.85 9.64
CA GLU A 72 12.27 -1.68 10.58
C GLU A 72 11.38 -2.74 11.21
N GLN A 73 10.20 -2.35 11.71
CA GLN A 73 9.22 -3.29 12.26
C GLN A 73 8.83 -4.36 11.23
N PHE A 74 8.52 -3.95 10.00
CA PHE A 74 8.18 -4.89 8.92
C PHE A 74 9.30 -5.89 8.69
N SER A 75 10.58 -5.47 8.70
CA SER A 75 11.70 -6.39 8.44
C SER A 75 11.83 -7.52 9.47
N GLU A 76 11.20 -7.39 10.64
CA GLU A 76 11.24 -8.34 11.75
C GLU A 76 9.95 -9.18 11.87
N MET A 77 8.92 -8.87 11.07
CA MET A 77 7.67 -9.62 11.04
C MET A 77 7.81 -10.97 10.32
N PRO A 78 7.03 -11.99 10.74
CA PRO A 78 6.82 -13.21 9.95
C PRO A 78 6.34 -12.89 8.53
N ASP A 79 6.72 -13.74 7.57
CA ASP A 79 6.53 -13.49 6.14
C ASP A 79 5.08 -13.20 5.74
N ASP A 80 4.12 -13.99 6.24
CA ASP A 80 2.69 -13.84 5.99
C ASP A 80 2.17 -12.48 6.49
N LYS A 81 2.45 -12.15 7.75
CA LYS A 81 2.08 -10.89 8.40
C LYS A 81 2.72 -9.68 7.72
N ARG A 82 3.95 -9.84 7.25
CA ARG A 82 4.71 -8.79 6.57
C ARG A 82 4.14 -8.50 5.18
N ILE A 83 3.76 -9.53 4.43
CA ILE A 83 3.12 -9.38 3.11
C ILE A 83 1.79 -8.64 3.27
N GLU A 84 0.97 -9.03 4.25
CA GLU A 84 -0.31 -8.38 4.55
C GLU A 84 -0.11 -6.91 4.92
N ALA A 85 0.70 -6.63 5.96
CA ALA A 85 0.88 -5.26 6.45
C ALA A 85 1.51 -4.30 5.43
N ILE A 86 2.51 -4.77 4.65
CA ILE A 86 3.08 -3.97 3.57
C ILE A 86 2.05 -3.82 2.43
N GLY A 87 1.30 -4.86 2.11
CA GLY A 87 0.27 -4.84 1.07
C GLY A 87 -0.79 -3.77 1.34
N GLU A 88 -1.37 -3.79 2.54
CA GLU A 88 -2.37 -2.81 2.97
C GLU A 88 -1.85 -1.37 2.89
N MET A 89 -0.63 -1.14 3.36
CA MET A 89 -0.01 0.19 3.32
C MET A 89 0.27 0.66 1.89
N LEU A 90 0.71 -0.25 1.01
CA LEU A 90 0.97 0.08 -0.39
C LEU A 90 -0.32 0.33 -1.16
N ASP A 91 -1.38 -0.44 -0.89
CA ASP A 91 -2.66 -0.25 -1.54
C ASP A 91 -3.31 1.06 -1.09
N ALA A 92 -3.32 1.36 0.22
CA ALA A 92 -3.77 2.65 0.74
C ALA A 92 -2.97 3.84 0.15
N ALA A 93 -1.65 3.70 -0.01
CA ALA A 93 -0.85 4.72 -0.70
C ALA A 93 -1.22 4.88 -2.18
N GLY A 94 -1.75 3.84 -2.81
CA GLY A 94 -2.17 3.84 -4.21
C GLY A 94 -3.46 4.59 -4.49
N GLU A 95 -4.31 4.76 -3.48
CA GLU A 95 -5.56 5.51 -3.56
C GLU A 95 -5.36 7.03 -3.32
N LEU A 96 -4.17 7.44 -2.87
CA LEU A 96 -3.84 8.85 -2.71
C LEU A 96 -3.74 9.59 -4.06
N PRO A 97 -3.97 10.91 -4.09
CA PRO A 97 -3.57 11.75 -5.21
C PRO A 97 -2.11 11.54 -5.60
N GLU A 98 -1.79 11.61 -6.91
CA GLU A 98 -0.47 11.21 -7.44
C GLU A 98 0.69 11.96 -6.76
N ASP A 99 0.52 13.25 -6.44
CA ASP A 99 1.55 14.05 -5.77
C ASP A 99 1.79 13.58 -4.31
N ALA A 100 0.72 13.21 -3.60
CA ALA A 100 0.77 12.69 -2.24
C ALA A 100 1.40 11.29 -2.21
N MET A 101 0.98 10.40 -3.13
CA MET A 101 1.59 9.09 -3.32
C MET A 101 3.10 9.24 -3.57
N PHE A 102 3.51 10.14 -4.48
CA PHE A 102 4.91 10.31 -4.85
C PHE A 102 5.79 10.76 -3.69
N LYS A 103 5.27 11.61 -2.79
CA LYS A 103 5.95 11.97 -1.53
C LYS A 103 6.24 10.73 -0.68
N VAL A 104 5.24 9.88 -0.48
CA VAL A 104 5.39 8.62 0.28
C VAL A 104 6.38 7.68 -0.39
N VAL A 105 6.29 7.50 -1.72
CA VAL A 105 7.21 6.65 -2.50
C VAL A 105 8.65 7.17 -2.41
N LYS A 106 8.84 8.48 -2.48
CA LYS A 106 10.16 9.10 -2.34
C LYS A 106 10.76 8.78 -0.98
N THR A 107 10.04 9.07 0.11
CA THR A 107 10.54 8.84 1.46
C THR A 107 10.88 7.37 1.69
N ARG A 108 10.00 6.41 1.32
CA ARG A 108 10.32 4.97 1.49
C ARG A 108 11.50 4.52 0.63
N THR A 109 11.65 5.08 -0.57
CA THR A 109 12.81 4.78 -1.43
C THR A 109 14.09 5.28 -0.77
N ASP A 110 14.09 6.49 -0.23
CA ASP A 110 15.23 7.04 0.51
C ASP A 110 15.59 6.19 1.73
N ILE A 111 14.59 5.77 2.52
CA ILE A 111 14.79 4.87 3.67
C ILE A 111 15.41 3.55 3.21
N MET A 112 14.88 2.92 2.15
CA MET A 112 15.43 1.68 1.62
C MET A 112 16.91 1.79 1.24
N THR A 113 17.37 2.96 0.78
CA THR A 113 18.80 3.15 0.47
C THR A 113 19.70 3.22 1.71
N LYS A 114 19.13 3.55 2.88
CA LYS A 114 19.85 3.71 4.15
C LYS A 114 19.80 2.46 5.03
N LEU A 115 18.84 1.56 4.80
CA LEU A 115 18.69 0.34 5.59
C LEU A 115 19.88 -0.62 5.43
N PRO A 116 20.21 -1.39 6.48
CA PRO A 116 21.13 -2.53 6.40
C PRO A 116 20.73 -3.51 5.28
N LYS A 117 21.74 -4.16 4.67
CA LYS A 117 21.55 -5.00 3.48
C LYS A 117 20.56 -6.13 3.70
N ASP A 118 20.64 -6.81 4.84
CA ASP A 118 19.76 -7.89 5.28
C ASP A 118 18.30 -7.43 5.36
N LYS A 119 18.02 -6.36 6.13
CA LYS A 119 16.67 -5.78 6.25
C LYS A 119 16.13 -5.34 4.89
N ARG A 120 16.98 -4.68 4.08
CA ARG A 120 16.63 -4.25 2.72
C ARG A 120 16.25 -5.43 1.82
N MET A 121 16.98 -6.53 1.89
CA MET A 121 16.69 -7.73 1.07
C MET A 121 15.34 -8.36 1.46
N VAL A 122 15.03 -8.44 2.76
CA VAL A 122 13.74 -8.96 3.27
C VAL A 122 12.57 -8.12 2.74
N LEU A 123 12.67 -6.79 2.88
CA LEU A 123 11.62 -5.88 2.44
C LEU A 123 11.46 -5.88 0.91
N MET A 124 12.57 -5.93 0.16
CA MET A 124 12.53 -6.05 -1.30
C MET A 124 11.90 -7.36 -1.78
N GLY A 125 12.22 -8.48 -1.12
CA GLY A 125 11.60 -9.78 -1.41
C GLY A 125 10.09 -9.73 -1.23
N THR A 126 9.65 -9.11 -0.15
CA THR A 126 8.22 -8.92 0.14
C THR A 126 7.54 -8.01 -0.89
N LEU A 127 8.17 -6.87 -1.21
CA LEU A 127 7.67 -5.96 -2.24
C LEU A 127 7.54 -6.66 -3.59
N LYS A 128 8.52 -7.48 -4.00
CA LYS A 128 8.45 -8.27 -5.23
C LYS A 128 7.24 -9.21 -5.23
N GLN A 129 6.99 -9.91 -4.13
CA GLN A 129 5.85 -10.80 -4.01
C GLN A 129 4.51 -10.06 -4.12
N ILE A 130 4.37 -8.91 -3.46
CA ILE A 130 3.15 -8.08 -3.54
C ILE A 130 2.95 -7.57 -4.97
N MET A 131 3.96 -6.95 -5.55
CA MET A 131 3.89 -6.37 -6.91
C MET A 131 3.61 -7.42 -7.99
N SER A 132 4.02 -8.68 -7.80
CA SER A 132 3.72 -9.75 -8.75
C SER A 132 2.21 -10.01 -8.92
N LYS A 133 1.40 -9.67 -7.92
CA LYS A 133 -0.06 -9.85 -7.89
C LYS A 133 -0.84 -8.59 -8.27
N TRP A 134 -0.14 -7.51 -8.59
CA TRP A 134 -0.78 -6.26 -9.00
C TRP A 134 -1.18 -6.28 -10.47
N PRO A 135 -2.26 -5.56 -10.83
CA PRO A 135 -2.55 -5.25 -12.21
C PRO A 135 -1.47 -4.31 -12.78
N ASP A 136 -1.33 -4.29 -14.11
CA ASP A 136 -0.19 -3.62 -14.76
C ASP A 136 -0.22 -2.09 -14.66
N ASP A 137 -1.41 -1.50 -14.63
CA ASP A 137 -1.62 -0.07 -14.35
C ASP A 137 -1.04 0.33 -12.98
N ARG A 138 -1.31 -0.47 -11.94
CA ARG A 138 -0.76 -0.27 -10.59
C ARG A 138 0.76 -0.40 -10.58
N LYS A 139 1.32 -1.41 -11.25
CA LYS A 139 2.79 -1.57 -11.40
C LYS A 139 3.41 -0.36 -12.11
N MET A 140 2.75 0.17 -13.12
CA MET A 140 3.25 1.32 -13.90
C MET A 140 3.20 2.62 -13.09
N LEU A 141 2.15 2.82 -12.28
CA LEU A 141 2.07 3.94 -11.34
C LEU A 141 3.20 3.90 -10.31
N GLU A 142 3.41 2.74 -9.68
CA GLU A 142 4.52 2.52 -8.73
C GLU A 142 5.89 2.78 -9.37
N LYS A 143 6.09 2.26 -10.59
CA LYS A 143 7.33 2.47 -11.35
C LYS A 143 7.56 3.95 -11.64
N ARG A 144 6.53 4.70 -12.04
CA ARG A 144 6.63 6.15 -12.30
C ARG A 144 7.03 6.89 -11.03
N ALA A 145 6.38 6.57 -9.91
CA ALA A 145 6.68 7.15 -8.61
C ALA A 145 8.12 6.86 -8.17
N GLY A 146 8.60 5.61 -8.32
CA GLY A 146 9.98 5.23 -8.03
C GLY A 146 11.02 5.91 -8.96
N MET A 147 10.67 6.15 -10.22
CA MET A 147 11.53 6.90 -11.13
C MET A 147 11.64 8.38 -10.74
N ALA A 148 10.52 9.00 -10.33
CA ALA A 148 10.48 10.38 -9.83
C ALA A 148 11.24 10.53 -8.50
N ALA A 149 11.06 9.57 -7.58
CA ALA A 149 11.76 9.51 -6.29
C ALA A 149 13.29 9.52 -6.39
N THR A 150 13.85 9.12 -7.53
CA THR A 150 15.30 9.01 -7.74
C THR A 150 15.87 10.11 -8.64
N GLN A 151 15.05 11.08 -9.06
CA GLN A 151 15.42 12.08 -10.06
C GLN A 151 16.45 13.10 -9.56
N ASP A 152 16.50 13.34 -8.25
CA ASP A 152 17.45 14.24 -7.59
C ASP A 152 18.71 13.51 -7.09
N TYR A 153 18.74 12.18 -7.15
CA TYR A 153 19.92 11.41 -6.75
C TYR A 153 21.09 11.64 -7.71
N PHE A 154 22.31 11.61 -7.17
CA PHE A 154 23.52 11.51 -7.99
C PHE A 154 23.48 10.24 -8.87
N ILE A 155 24.16 10.29 -10.02
CA ILE A 155 23.93 9.35 -11.12
C ILE A 155 24.13 7.87 -10.73
N LEU A 156 25.15 7.53 -9.92
CA LEU A 156 25.38 6.14 -9.54
C LEU A 156 24.32 5.63 -8.55
N LYS A 157 23.94 6.41 -7.52
CA LYS A 157 22.84 6.02 -6.61
C LYS A 157 21.54 5.83 -7.38
N ARG A 158 21.24 6.73 -8.32
CA ARG A 158 20.08 6.61 -9.22
C ARG A 158 20.11 5.30 -10.00
N MET A 159 21.23 4.96 -10.62
CA MET A 159 21.39 3.71 -11.37
C MET A 159 21.24 2.48 -10.48
N MET A 160 21.87 2.46 -9.31
CA MET A 160 21.77 1.35 -8.35
C MET A 160 20.32 1.10 -7.94
N VAL A 161 19.60 2.15 -7.54
CA VAL A 161 18.20 2.04 -7.09
C VAL A 161 17.28 1.63 -8.25
N ARG A 162 17.45 2.21 -9.44
CA ARG A 162 16.64 1.82 -10.61
C ARG A 162 16.90 0.37 -11.03
N ASN A 163 18.14 -0.12 -10.94
CA ASN A 163 18.46 -1.52 -11.20
C ASN A 163 17.84 -2.46 -10.18
N MET A 164 17.75 -2.04 -8.91
CA MET A 164 17.00 -2.77 -7.87
C MET A 164 15.52 -2.89 -8.24
N PHE A 165 14.85 -1.79 -8.62
CA PHE A 165 13.45 -1.80 -9.07
C PHE A 165 13.23 -2.67 -10.32
N LYS A 166 14.11 -2.59 -11.31
CA LYS A 166 14.00 -3.41 -12.54
C LYS A 166 13.97 -4.91 -12.23
N LYS A 167 14.77 -5.40 -11.27
CA LYS A 167 14.80 -6.81 -10.87
C LYS A 167 13.53 -7.27 -10.13
N MET A 168 12.77 -6.33 -9.55
CA MET A 168 11.49 -6.62 -8.89
C MET A 168 10.33 -6.70 -9.89
N LEU A 169 10.41 -5.93 -10.97
CA LEU A 169 9.39 -5.86 -12.03
C LEU A 169 9.58 -6.90 -13.15
N ALA A 170 10.67 -7.66 -13.11
CA ALA A 170 10.96 -8.78 -14.00
C ALA A 170 10.64 -10.11 -13.32
#